data_AF-A0A258LH19-F1
#
_entry.id   AF-A0A258LH19-F1
#
_cell.length_a   1.000
_cell.length_b   1.000
_cell.length_c   1.000
_cell.angle_alpha   90.00
_cell.angle_beta   90.00
_cell.angle_gamma   90.00
#
_symmetry.space_group_name_H-M   'P 1'
#
loop_
_entity.id
_entity.type
_entity.pdbx_description
1 polymer ?
#
loop_
_entity_poly.entity_id
_entity_poly.type
_entity_poly.pdbx_seq_one_letter_code
_entity_poly.pdbx_strand_id
1 'polypeptide(L)'
;MKFGPEVYRSLGVEPVINCRGTFTIIGASTLVPEAKEAMYNAQSNYVQLDELAMGVGKRLAELSGAEWGVVSCGCAGGMKITTMAAVTGGNPEKLVRIPDLTGFEKDEVIIPRRSRNTYDHAIRNVGVKIITVDTQEELEAAMNPRTAMIYMMPSTKPGDTGPLSVHAISKAAKLKGIPVLVDAAAEALTLNPNVHLADGATVVAYSGGKAIRGPQSAGLLLGDKKLLMAAWQSSAPHHGAGRDNKVGKEEQIGMLAAVEAWTKRNHAQEELTWTGYLETISKRVSAISGVTTSIRQPTGLDNRTPTLTISWDPAKFNASGQDMATYLSTTKPRIALSAGGGRRGAPASENLTSISVAAFMMQPGDDKIVADRIFNALSMKRPAIPEMKAPSADLKGRWDVTIEYFNEVSKHTFSIEQQDSNWLKGSHKSAFTTNELEGTIDGNAVIFRSASRMLADNVPFTFSGTVNGDTMSGNIHHGEYLTSKFTAKKVIQPSSR
;
A
#
# COMPACT_ATOMS: atom_id res chain seq x y z
N MET A 1 -12.60 -20.63 19.76
CA MET A 1 -11.37 -20.42 18.96
C MET A 1 -10.42 -21.59 19.22
N LYS A 2 -9.77 -22.13 18.19
CA LYS A 2 -8.69 -23.12 18.32
C LYS A 2 -7.34 -22.38 18.25
N PHE A 3 -6.36 -22.77 19.05
CA PHE A 3 -5.05 -22.08 19.11
C PHE A 3 -3.95 -22.72 18.24
N GLY A 4 -4.28 -23.74 17.44
CA GLY A 4 -3.36 -24.44 16.54
C GLY A 4 -3.47 -24.01 15.06
N PRO A 5 -3.08 -24.87 14.09
CA PRO A 5 -3.11 -24.56 12.65
C PRO A 5 -4.48 -24.08 12.12
N GLU A 6 -5.56 -24.45 12.78
CA GLU A 6 -6.94 -24.11 12.43
C GLU A 6 -7.43 -22.78 13.04
N VAL A 7 -6.53 -21.92 13.54
CA VAL A 7 -6.87 -20.70 14.27
C VAL A 7 -7.86 -19.81 13.51
N TYR A 8 -7.60 -19.52 12.23
CA TYR A 8 -8.48 -18.70 11.38
C TYR A 8 -9.79 -19.41 11.03
N ARG A 9 -9.71 -20.69 10.64
CA ARG A 9 -10.90 -21.48 10.26
C ARG A 9 -11.86 -21.67 11.42
N SER A 10 -11.35 -21.73 12.65
CA SER A 10 -12.16 -21.77 13.87
C SER A 10 -12.99 -20.49 14.12
N LEU A 11 -12.67 -19.40 13.40
CA LEU A 11 -13.40 -18.14 13.38
C LEU A 11 -14.22 -17.95 12.09
N GLY A 12 -14.31 -18.98 11.23
CA GLY A 12 -14.97 -18.89 9.93
C GLY A 12 -14.16 -18.17 8.84
N VAL A 13 -12.87 -17.89 9.10
CA VAL A 13 -11.98 -17.22 8.15
C VAL A 13 -11.12 -18.26 7.43
N GLU A 14 -11.24 -18.31 6.10
CA GLU A 14 -10.41 -19.19 5.28
C GLU A 14 -9.07 -18.50 4.94
N PRO A 15 -7.92 -19.13 5.25
CA PRO A 15 -6.62 -18.63 4.82
C PRO A 15 -6.50 -18.48 3.30
N VAL A 16 -5.59 -17.60 2.88
CA VAL A 16 -5.32 -17.30 1.47
C VAL A 16 -3.85 -17.58 1.14
N ILE A 17 -3.59 -18.15 -0.04
CA ILE A 17 -2.24 -18.23 -0.61
C ILE A 17 -1.91 -16.87 -1.20
N ASN A 18 -0.82 -16.26 -0.72
CA ASN A 18 -0.42 -14.92 -1.11
C ASN A 18 0.48 -14.95 -2.36
N CYS A 19 -0.12 -14.65 -3.51
CA CYS A 19 0.55 -14.45 -4.80
C CYS A 19 0.53 -12.98 -5.24
N ARG A 20 0.17 -12.06 -4.33
CA ARG A 20 -0.01 -10.63 -4.63
C ARG A 20 1.17 -9.79 -4.13
N GLY A 21 1.80 -10.21 -3.02
CA GLY A 21 2.91 -9.50 -2.38
C GLY A 21 2.54 -8.97 -0.99
N THR A 22 3.21 -7.92 -0.53
CA THR A 22 3.17 -7.50 0.89
C THR A 22 2.02 -6.53 1.22
N PHE A 23 0.83 -6.81 0.69
CA PHE A 23 -0.37 -6.00 0.90
C PHE A 23 -0.93 -6.20 2.31
N THR A 24 -1.21 -5.08 3.00
CA THR A 24 -1.71 -5.08 4.38
C THR A 24 -3.06 -5.79 4.52
N ILE A 25 -3.96 -5.63 3.56
CA ILE A 25 -5.32 -6.23 3.57
C ILE A 25 -5.31 -7.77 3.65
N ILE A 26 -4.19 -8.42 3.31
CA ILE A 26 -3.99 -9.88 3.41
C ILE A 26 -2.89 -10.28 4.41
N GLY A 27 -2.48 -9.36 5.29
CA GLY A 27 -1.51 -9.64 6.36
C GLY A 27 -0.04 -9.51 5.96
N ALA A 28 0.27 -8.96 4.79
CA ALA A 28 1.61 -8.75 4.26
C ALA A 28 2.47 -10.05 4.20
N SER A 29 3.48 -10.20 5.06
CA SER A 29 4.40 -11.34 5.06
C SER A 29 4.25 -12.27 6.26
N THR A 30 4.66 -13.52 6.08
CA THR A 30 4.86 -14.45 7.19
C THR A 30 6.23 -14.24 7.83
N LEU A 31 6.26 -14.18 9.16
CA LEU A 31 7.48 -14.07 9.97
C LEU A 31 8.53 -15.15 9.62
N VAL A 32 9.80 -14.76 9.61
CA VAL A 32 10.92 -15.72 9.63
C VAL A 32 10.92 -16.53 10.94
N PRO A 33 11.42 -17.78 10.94
CA PRO A 33 11.43 -18.63 12.14
C PRO A 33 12.09 -17.96 13.36
N GLU A 34 13.20 -17.27 13.17
CA GLU A 34 13.96 -16.58 14.21
C GLU A 34 13.12 -15.51 14.90
N ALA A 35 12.36 -14.73 14.12
CA ALA A 35 11.48 -13.70 14.66
C ALA A 35 10.31 -14.31 15.43
N LYS A 36 9.72 -15.42 14.95
CA LYS A 36 8.65 -16.14 15.67
C LYS A 36 9.14 -16.63 17.03
N GLU A 37 10.30 -17.27 17.05
CA GLU A 37 10.90 -17.82 18.26
C GLU A 37 11.29 -16.72 19.25
N ALA A 38 11.91 -15.65 18.77
CA ALA A 38 12.31 -14.53 19.61
C ALA A 38 11.09 -13.82 20.25
N MET A 39 10.03 -13.62 19.46
CA MET A 39 8.76 -13.07 19.97
C MET A 39 8.12 -13.97 21.03
N TYR A 40 8.05 -15.29 20.77
CA TYR A 40 7.50 -16.26 21.71
C TYR A 40 8.25 -16.23 23.06
N ASN A 41 9.58 -16.22 23.03
CA ASN A 41 10.38 -16.19 24.25
C ASN A 41 10.33 -14.84 24.99
N ALA A 42 10.19 -13.72 24.27
CA ALA A 42 10.09 -12.38 24.87
C ALA A 42 8.83 -12.20 25.74
N GLN A 43 7.76 -12.96 25.47
CA GLN A 43 6.49 -12.84 26.18
C GLN A 43 6.60 -13.19 27.66
N SER A 44 7.53 -14.07 28.04
CA SER A 44 7.64 -14.63 29.39
C SER A 44 8.42 -13.77 30.40
N ASN A 45 9.01 -12.63 29.99
CA ASN A 45 9.88 -11.82 30.86
C ASN A 45 9.55 -10.33 30.81
N TYR A 46 9.51 -9.64 31.94
CA TYR A 46 9.42 -8.18 31.98
C TYR A 46 10.79 -7.53 31.76
N VAL A 47 10.81 -6.37 31.09
CA VAL A 47 12.02 -5.56 30.89
C VAL A 47 11.67 -4.07 30.98
N GLN A 48 12.64 -3.24 31.35
CA GLN A 48 12.52 -1.78 31.20
C GLN A 48 12.72 -1.44 29.72
N LEU A 49 11.78 -0.68 29.11
CA LEU A 49 11.74 -0.52 27.66
C LEU A 49 12.82 0.41 27.09
N ASP A 50 13.33 1.36 27.86
CA ASP A 50 14.48 2.18 27.46
C ASP A 50 15.77 1.35 27.49
N GLU A 51 15.96 0.49 28.48
CA GLU A 51 17.08 -0.46 28.51
C GLU A 51 17.02 -1.41 27.29
N LEU A 52 15.84 -1.93 26.97
CA LEU A 52 15.61 -2.73 25.79
C LEU A 52 15.93 -1.94 24.51
N ALA A 53 15.40 -0.73 24.37
CA ALA A 53 15.64 0.12 23.20
C ALA A 53 17.12 0.46 23.03
N MET A 54 17.86 0.65 24.12
CA MET A 54 19.30 0.87 24.10
C MET A 54 20.07 -0.37 23.61
N GLY A 55 19.70 -1.56 24.10
CA GLY A 55 20.29 -2.82 23.66
C GLY A 55 19.99 -3.12 22.18
N VAL A 56 18.73 -2.98 21.78
CA VAL A 56 18.27 -3.18 20.41
C VAL A 56 18.93 -2.17 19.47
N GLY A 57 18.93 -0.88 19.81
CA GLY A 57 19.50 0.18 18.98
C GLY A 57 21.01 0.02 18.76
N LYS A 58 21.75 -0.38 19.81
CA LYS A 58 23.16 -0.72 19.68
C LYS A 58 23.38 -1.90 18.72
N ARG A 59 22.60 -2.98 18.88
CA ARG A 59 22.75 -4.16 18.04
C ARG A 59 22.39 -3.88 16.57
N LEU A 60 21.35 -3.09 16.33
CA LEU A 60 21.00 -2.64 14.98
C LEU A 60 22.11 -1.80 14.35
N ALA A 61 22.77 -0.93 15.11
CA ALA A 61 23.93 -0.17 14.64
C ALA A 61 25.07 -1.11 14.20
N GLU A 62 25.41 -2.11 15.03
CA GLU A 62 26.44 -3.12 14.71
C GLU A 62 26.12 -3.91 13.42
N LEU A 63 24.85 -4.26 13.20
CA LEU A 63 24.42 -5.04 12.04
C LEU A 63 24.30 -4.21 10.76
N SER A 64 23.98 -2.92 10.88
CA SER A 64 23.65 -2.07 9.73
C SER A 64 24.77 -1.14 9.28
N GLY A 65 25.71 -0.83 10.16
CA GLY A 65 26.74 0.18 9.93
C GLY A 65 26.22 1.61 10.06
N ALA A 66 24.96 1.79 10.47
CA ALA A 66 24.42 3.08 10.86
C ALA A 66 24.90 3.47 12.27
N GLU A 67 24.79 4.75 12.63
CA GLU A 67 25.15 5.19 13.99
C GLU A 67 24.21 4.64 15.06
N TRP A 68 22.93 4.45 14.72
CA TRP A 68 21.91 3.92 15.62
C TRP A 68 20.74 3.28 14.86
N GLY A 69 19.91 2.54 15.61
CA GLY A 69 18.66 1.99 15.10
C GLY A 69 17.52 2.09 16.11
N VAL A 70 16.28 2.19 15.62
CA VAL A 70 15.06 2.21 16.43
C VAL A 70 14.02 1.31 15.77
N VAL A 71 13.32 0.50 16.57
CA VAL A 71 12.13 -0.21 16.13
C VAL A 71 10.90 0.64 16.43
N SER A 72 10.00 0.78 15.45
CA SER A 72 8.81 1.63 15.51
C SER A 72 7.53 0.82 15.21
N CYS A 73 6.36 1.40 15.46
CA CYS A 73 5.07 0.83 15.06
C CYS A 73 4.82 1.04 13.55
N GLY A 74 5.33 0.11 12.74
CA GLY A 74 5.31 0.18 11.29
C GLY A 74 6.24 1.27 10.75
N CYS A 75 6.52 1.23 9.44
CA CYS A 75 7.31 2.29 8.79
C CYS A 75 6.65 3.67 8.94
N ALA A 76 5.32 3.74 8.81
CA ALA A 76 4.55 4.97 8.98
C ALA A 76 4.66 5.55 10.40
N GLY A 77 4.59 4.72 11.45
CA GLY A 77 4.85 5.19 12.82
C GLY A 77 6.29 5.68 12.99
N GLY A 78 7.25 5.01 12.35
CA GLY A 78 8.64 5.47 12.24
C GLY A 78 8.79 6.85 11.61
N MET A 79 8.08 7.10 10.50
CA MET A 79 8.03 8.42 9.84
C MET A 79 7.45 9.50 10.75
N LYS A 80 6.38 9.18 11.48
CA LYS A 80 5.73 10.07 12.45
C LYS A 80 6.70 10.45 13.57
N ILE A 81 7.31 9.48 14.27
CA ILE A 81 8.23 9.79 15.39
C ILE A 81 9.51 10.47 14.94
N THR A 82 10.00 10.21 13.71
CA THR A 82 11.15 10.94 13.14
C THR A 82 10.80 12.40 12.84
N THR A 83 9.58 12.65 12.35
CA THR A 83 9.08 14.01 12.12
C THR A 83 8.90 14.76 13.45
N MET A 84 8.33 14.10 14.47
CA MET A 84 8.24 14.65 15.83
C MET A 84 9.63 14.99 16.40
N ALA A 85 10.61 14.12 16.20
CA ALA A 85 11.99 14.37 16.60
C ALA A 85 12.60 15.59 15.92
N ALA A 86 12.37 15.75 14.61
CA ALA A 86 12.88 16.88 13.84
C ALA A 86 12.26 18.24 14.25
N VAL A 87 11.00 18.22 14.71
CA VAL A 87 10.27 19.41 15.18
C VAL A 87 10.58 19.74 16.64
N THR A 88 10.70 18.74 17.50
CA THR A 88 10.82 18.93 18.96
C THR A 88 12.27 18.91 19.47
N GLY A 89 13.19 18.30 18.72
CA GLY A 89 14.55 18.02 19.18
C GLY A 89 14.62 17.06 20.38
N GLY A 90 13.54 16.33 20.68
CA GLY A 90 13.43 15.48 21.87
C GLY A 90 12.97 16.21 23.13
N ASN A 91 12.52 17.46 23.04
CA ASN A 91 11.95 18.19 24.18
C ASN A 91 10.53 17.67 24.52
N PRO A 92 10.30 17.10 25.73
CA PRO A 92 8.98 16.57 26.11
C PRO A 92 7.87 17.63 26.20
N GLU A 93 8.18 18.88 26.55
CA GLU A 93 7.17 19.96 26.61
C GLU A 93 6.66 20.33 25.22
N LYS A 94 7.54 20.27 24.21
CA LYS A 94 7.15 20.42 22.81
C LYS A 94 6.37 19.19 22.33
N LEU A 95 6.81 17.99 22.69
CA LEU A 95 6.16 16.73 22.27
C LEU A 95 4.68 16.65 22.68
N VAL A 96 4.31 17.09 23.88
CA VAL A 96 2.92 17.03 24.37
C VAL A 96 1.98 18.07 23.73
N ARG A 97 2.52 19.04 22.97
CA ARG A 97 1.73 20.05 22.26
C ARG A 97 1.34 19.63 20.84
N ILE A 98 2.02 18.63 20.27
CA ILE A 98 1.69 18.07 18.96
C ILE A 98 0.23 17.58 18.96
N PRO A 99 -0.60 17.96 17.96
CA PRO A 99 -0.23 18.54 16.67
C PRO A 99 -0.29 20.07 16.56
N ASP A 100 -0.53 20.81 17.64
CA ASP A 100 -0.48 22.27 17.60
C ASP A 100 0.98 22.75 17.71
N LEU A 101 1.53 23.18 16.58
CA LEU A 101 2.90 23.68 16.46
C LEU A 101 3.00 25.20 16.63
N THR A 102 1.95 25.88 17.11
CA THR A 102 1.96 27.33 17.33
C THR A 102 3.10 27.71 18.28
N GLY A 103 3.97 28.60 17.81
CA GLY A 103 5.15 29.08 18.57
C GLY A 103 6.40 28.23 18.42
N PHE A 104 6.37 27.15 17.63
CA PHE A 104 7.55 26.35 17.33
C PHE A 104 8.42 27.04 16.28
N GLU A 105 9.73 26.82 16.36
CA GLU A 105 10.71 27.39 15.45
C GLU A 105 10.73 26.67 14.11
N LYS A 106 10.31 25.39 14.08
CA LYS A 106 10.24 24.55 12.88
C LYS A 106 8.89 23.86 12.78
N ASP A 107 8.22 24.01 11.65
CA ASP A 107 6.89 23.46 11.39
C ASP A 107 6.66 23.11 9.91
N GLU A 108 7.70 23.17 9.07
CA GLU A 108 7.61 22.83 7.64
C GLU A 108 8.37 21.54 7.32
N VAL A 109 7.75 20.66 6.53
CA VAL A 109 8.42 19.49 5.93
C VAL A 109 8.36 19.61 4.42
N ILE A 110 9.52 19.53 3.78
CA ILE A 110 9.60 19.56 2.32
C ILE A 110 9.48 18.14 1.78
N ILE A 111 8.67 17.94 0.74
CA ILE A 111 8.49 16.64 0.09
C ILE A 111 8.51 16.83 -1.43
N PRO A 112 9.40 16.15 -2.19
CA PRO A 112 9.31 16.13 -3.64
C PRO A 112 7.96 15.57 -4.11
N ARG A 113 7.36 16.13 -5.16
CA ARG A 113 6.03 15.69 -5.63
C ARG A 113 5.93 14.19 -5.88
N ARG A 114 6.97 13.60 -6.47
CA ARG A 114 7.06 12.15 -6.73
C ARG A 114 7.02 11.27 -5.46
N SER A 115 7.30 11.85 -4.31
CA SER A 115 7.32 11.18 -3.01
C SER A 115 6.00 11.35 -2.24
N ARG A 116 5.07 12.19 -2.72
CA ARG A 116 3.75 12.37 -2.10
C ARG A 116 2.93 11.09 -2.29
N ASN A 117 2.57 10.45 -1.19
CA ASN A 117 1.83 9.18 -1.16
C ASN A 117 0.93 9.11 0.09
N THR A 118 0.01 8.14 0.14
CA THR A 118 -0.98 8.01 1.24
C THR A 118 -0.34 7.88 2.62
N TYR A 119 0.90 7.42 2.73
CA TYR A 119 1.63 7.25 3.99
C TYR A 119 2.26 8.54 4.51
N ASP A 120 2.40 9.58 3.68
CA ASP A 120 2.80 10.92 4.14
C ASP A 120 1.79 11.54 5.13
N HIS A 121 0.61 10.93 5.28
CA HIS A 121 -0.35 11.24 6.34
C HIS A 121 0.28 11.10 7.74
N ALA A 122 1.22 10.17 7.92
CA ALA A 122 1.95 10.03 9.17
C ALA A 122 2.77 11.29 9.53
N ILE A 123 3.28 12.00 8.51
CA ILE A 123 4.00 13.26 8.68
C ILE A 123 3.00 14.38 8.97
N ARG A 124 1.91 14.45 8.20
CA ARG A 124 0.84 15.44 8.38
C ARG A 124 0.19 15.38 9.77
N ASN A 125 0.09 14.18 10.37
CA ASN A 125 -0.42 13.99 11.73
C ASN A 125 0.39 14.70 12.81
N VAL A 126 1.60 15.17 12.51
CA VAL A 126 2.42 15.98 13.44
C VAL A 126 1.98 17.45 13.45
N GLY A 127 1.12 17.88 12.52
CA GLY A 127 0.68 19.28 12.39
C GLY A 127 1.61 20.16 11.55
N VAL A 128 2.62 19.57 10.92
CA VAL A 128 3.54 20.29 10.02
C VAL A 128 2.85 20.71 8.73
N LYS A 129 3.28 21.85 8.18
CA LYS A 129 2.94 22.29 6.84
C LYS A 129 3.82 21.57 5.81
N ILE A 130 3.18 20.92 4.84
CA ILE A 130 3.90 20.24 3.75
C ILE A 130 4.20 21.23 2.63
N ILE A 131 5.49 21.40 2.33
CA ILE A 131 5.97 22.18 1.17
C ILE A 131 6.32 21.19 0.07
N THR A 132 5.57 21.22 -1.04
CA THR A 132 5.81 20.28 -2.15
C THR A 132 6.60 20.96 -3.26
N VAL A 133 7.65 20.30 -3.73
CA VAL A 133 8.58 20.81 -4.76
C VAL A 133 8.68 19.83 -5.94
N ASP A 134 8.93 20.37 -7.12
CA ASP A 134 9.03 19.64 -8.38
C ASP A 134 10.44 19.68 -8.99
N THR A 135 11.28 20.65 -8.60
CA THR A 135 12.67 20.77 -9.09
C THR A 135 13.70 20.96 -7.96
N GLN A 136 14.99 20.88 -8.29
CA GLN A 136 16.08 21.13 -7.35
C GLN A 136 16.13 22.61 -6.91
N GLU A 137 15.85 23.53 -7.83
CA GLU A 137 15.80 24.96 -7.54
C GLU A 137 14.67 25.29 -6.56
N GLU A 138 13.49 24.70 -6.76
CA GLU A 138 12.37 24.83 -5.82
C GLU A 138 12.70 24.23 -4.44
N LEU A 139 13.37 23.07 -4.41
CA LEU A 139 13.84 22.47 -3.16
C LEU A 139 14.79 23.41 -2.40
N GLU A 140 15.77 23.96 -3.09
CA GLU A 140 16.77 24.85 -2.48
C GLU A 140 16.16 26.16 -1.97
N ALA A 141 15.21 26.71 -2.72
CA ALA A 141 14.43 27.90 -2.35
C ALA A 141 13.48 27.65 -1.17
N ALA A 142 12.90 26.45 -1.08
CA ALA A 142 11.98 26.08 0.01
C ALA A 142 12.71 25.88 1.36
N MET A 143 13.97 25.49 1.36
CA MET A 143 14.74 25.27 2.59
C MET A 143 15.03 26.58 3.33
N ASN A 144 14.42 26.74 4.51
CA ASN A 144 14.47 27.95 5.33
C ASN A 144 14.52 27.60 6.85
N PRO A 145 14.65 28.57 7.77
CA PRO A 145 14.75 28.29 9.21
C PRO A 145 13.58 27.50 9.81
N ARG A 146 12.38 27.54 9.20
CA ARG A 146 11.18 26.78 9.60
C ARG A 146 11.21 25.33 9.16
N THR A 147 12.12 24.95 8.26
CA THR A 147 12.21 23.59 7.73
C THR A 147 12.72 22.61 8.79
N ALA A 148 11.83 21.73 9.24
CA ALA A 148 12.13 20.65 10.19
C ALA A 148 12.93 19.53 9.53
N MET A 149 12.50 19.08 8.35
CA MET A 149 13.03 17.90 7.68
C MET A 149 12.66 17.90 6.19
N ILE A 150 13.38 17.11 5.39
CA ILE A 150 12.94 16.70 4.05
C ILE A 150 12.55 15.22 4.12
N TYR A 151 11.35 14.89 3.63
CA TYR A 151 10.93 13.50 3.46
C TYR A 151 10.92 13.14 1.98
N MET A 152 11.37 11.93 1.66
CA MET A 152 11.30 11.42 0.30
C MET A 152 11.19 9.90 0.22
N MET A 153 10.63 9.41 -0.89
CA MET A 153 10.84 8.05 -1.33
C MET A 153 12.07 7.99 -2.25
N PRO A 154 12.87 6.92 -2.19
CA PRO A 154 13.92 6.69 -3.17
C PRO A 154 13.30 6.46 -4.56
N SER A 155 14.13 6.55 -5.58
CA SER A 155 13.73 6.25 -6.96
C SER A 155 13.68 4.74 -7.15
N THR A 156 12.69 4.25 -7.90
CA THR A 156 12.66 2.83 -8.28
C THR A 156 13.67 2.49 -9.38
N LYS A 157 14.31 3.50 -9.97
CA LYS A 157 15.36 3.32 -10.98
C LYS A 157 16.70 3.05 -10.28
N PRO A 158 17.35 1.89 -10.54
CA PRO A 158 18.68 1.64 -10.02
C PRO A 158 19.69 2.71 -10.46
N GLY A 159 20.49 3.22 -9.52
CA GLY A 159 21.55 4.19 -9.81
C GLY A 159 21.06 5.57 -10.20
N ASP A 160 19.89 6.00 -9.71
CA ASP A 160 19.35 7.33 -10.01
C ASP A 160 20.28 8.45 -9.49
N THR A 161 20.82 9.23 -10.40
CA THR A 161 21.66 10.42 -10.16
C THR A 161 20.95 11.72 -10.51
N GLY A 162 19.63 11.68 -10.71
CA GLY A 162 18.83 12.84 -11.08
C GLY A 162 18.85 13.96 -10.03
N PRO A 163 18.33 15.15 -10.38
CA PRO A 163 18.36 16.33 -9.53
C PRO A 163 17.64 16.14 -8.19
N LEU A 164 16.64 15.25 -8.13
CA LEU A 164 15.91 14.89 -6.91
C LEU A 164 16.21 13.45 -6.44
N SER A 165 17.42 12.96 -6.73
CA SER A 165 17.97 11.70 -6.17
C SER A 165 18.23 11.85 -4.66
N VAL A 166 18.36 10.73 -3.95
CA VAL A 166 18.69 10.74 -2.51
C VAL A 166 19.99 11.50 -2.27
N HIS A 167 21.01 11.23 -3.11
CA HIS A 167 22.30 11.91 -3.03
C HIS A 167 22.20 13.42 -3.23
N ALA A 168 21.53 13.88 -4.30
CA ALA A 168 21.43 15.30 -4.62
C ALA A 168 20.69 16.09 -3.52
N ILE A 169 19.55 15.57 -3.05
CA ILE A 169 18.76 16.18 -1.99
C ILE A 169 19.56 16.20 -0.68
N SER A 170 20.15 15.08 -0.29
CA SER A 170 20.91 14.98 0.97
C SER A 170 22.12 15.89 0.98
N LYS A 171 22.82 16.02 -0.15
CA LYS A 171 23.95 16.95 -0.30
C LYS A 171 23.51 18.41 -0.09
N ALA A 172 22.41 18.84 -0.71
CA ALA A 172 21.88 20.19 -0.56
C ALA A 172 21.38 20.45 0.87
N ALA A 173 20.67 19.49 1.47
CA ALA A 173 20.13 19.58 2.82
C ALA A 173 21.22 19.70 3.89
N LYS A 174 22.31 18.94 3.72
CA LYS A 174 23.46 18.94 4.64
C LYS A 174 24.11 20.33 4.78
N LEU A 175 24.16 21.12 3.71
CA LEU A 175 24.70 22.48 3.74
C LEU A 175 23.89 23.43 4.65
N LYS A 176 22.61 23.11 4.88
CA LYS A 176 21.69 23.88 5.73
C LYS A 176 21.38 23.19 7.07
N GLY A 177 21.99 22.03 7.35
CA GLY A 177 21.74 21.25 8.56
C GLY A 177 20.30 20.72 8.68
N ILE A 178 19.64 20.46 7.55
CA ILE A 178 18.27 19.93 7.51
C ILE A 178 18.34 18.40 7.36
N PRO A 179 17.69 17.62 8.25
CA PRO A 179 17.71 16.16 8.14
C PRO A 179 16.88 15.67 6.96
N VAL A 180 17.31 14.55 6.36
CA VAL A 180 16.60 13.85 5.29
C VAL A 180 16.13 12.48 5.79
N LEU A 181 14.82 12.23 5.70
CA LEU A 181 14.19 10.94 5.93
C LEU A 181 13.85 10.26 4.60
N VAL A 182 14.45 9.10 4.36
CA VAL A 182 14.13 8.24 3.21
C VAL A 182 13.18 7.13 3.64
N ASP A 183 11.98 7.11 3.04
CA ASP A 183 11.04 5.99 3.19
C ASP A 183 11.34 4.89 2.16
N ALA A 184 12.07 3.88 2.63
CA ALA A 184 12.41 2.67 1.91
C ALA A 184 11.49 1.50 2.33
N ALA A 185 10.25 1.77 2.77
CA ALA A 185 9.36 0.78 3.37
C ALA A 185 9.26 -0.53 2.58
N ALA A 186 9.18 -0.44 1.25
CA ALA A 186 8.96 -1.56 0.33
C ALA A 186 10.25 -2.13 -0.29
N GLU A 187 11.41 -1.54 0.01
CA GLU A 187 12.68 -2.01 -0.51
C GLU A 187 13.23 -3.21 0.26
N ALA A 188 14.07 -4.00 -0.41
CA ALA A 188 14.96 -4.96 0.26
C ALA A 188 15.91 -4.22 1.21
N LEU A 189 16.13 -4.80 2.40
CA LEU A 189 16.98 -4.19 3.42
C LEU A 189 18.45 -4.22 2.97
N THR A 190 19.12 -3.07 3.01
CA THR A 190 20.56 -2.94 2.76
C THR A 190 21.30 -2.63 4.06
N LEU A 191 22.47 -3.22 4.27
CA LEU A 191 23.24 -3.13 5.51
C LEU A 191 24.74 -3.11 5.20
N ASN A 192 25.52 -2.46 6.05
CA ASN A 192 27.00 -2.44 6.04
C ASN A 192 27.67 -2.07 4.70
N PRO A 193 27.47 -0.83 4.20
CA PRO A 193 26.57 0.22 4.71
C PRO A 193 25.18 0.15 4.07
N ASN A 194 24.20 0.78 4.71
CA ASN A 194 22.92 1.04 4.06
C ASN A 194 23.11 2.02 2.88
N VAL A 195 22.52 1.70 1.71
CA VAL A 195 22.76 2.48 0.48
C VAL A 195 22.26 3.92 0.58
N HIS A 196 21.12 4.15 1.25
CA HIS A 196 20.55 5.50 1.37
C HIS A 196 21.32 6.36 2.37
N LEU A 197 21.85 5.74 3.44
CA LEU A 197 22.76 6.42 4.36
C LEU A 197 24.10 6.75 3.70
N ALA A 198 24.61 5.86 2.83
CA ALA A 198 25.80 6.13 2.03
C ALA A 198 25.59 7.29 1.04
N ASP A 199 24.37 7.46 0.53
CA ASP A 199 23.96 8.62 -0.27
C ASP A 199 23.71 9.90 0.56
N GLY A 200 23.85 9.83 1.89
CA GLY A 200 23.82 10.98 2.79
C GLY A 200 22.48 11.22 3.49
N ALA A 201 21.50 10.31 3.36
CA ALA A 201 20.28 10.40 4.14
C ALA A 201 20.59 10.42 5.65
N THR A 202 19.81 11.17 6.42
CA THR A 202 19.98 11.23 7.88
C THR A 202 19.35 10.03 8.56
N VAL A 203 18.17 9.63 8.10
CA VAL A 203 17.46 8.43 8.57
C VAL A 203 16.84 7.72 7.37
N VAL A 204 16.88 6.39 7.39
CA VAL A 204 16.15 5.54 6.47
C VAL A 204 15.15 4.69 7.24
N ALA A 205 13.94 4.55 6.69
CA ALA A 205 12.85 3.78 7.28
C ALA A 205 12.47 2.58 6.41
N TYR A 206 12.30 1.41 7.04
CA TYR A 206 11.88 0.16 6.40
C TYR A 206 10.63 -0.40 7.10
N SER A 207 9.83 -1.17 6.36
CA SER A 207 8.72 -1.93 6.94
C SER A 207 9.17 -3.34 7.36
N GLY A 208 8.91 -3.72 8.61
CA GLY A 208 9.26 -5.05 9.12
C GLY A 208 8.46 -6.15 8.43
N GLY A 209 7.16 -5.93 8.25
CA GLY A 209 6.22 -6.87 7.64
C GLY A 209 6.35 -7.08 6.14
N LYS A 210 7.39 -6.54 5.47
CA LYS A 210 7.59 -6.67 4.02
C LYS A 210 8.77 -7.59 3.71
N ALA A 211 9.80 -7.08 3.03
CA ALA A 211 10.96 -7.88 2.61
C ALA A 211 11.69 -8.52 3.80
N ILE A 212 11.80 -7.79 4.91
CA ILE A 212 12.49 -8.25 6.13
C ILE A 212 11.80 -9.47 6.74
N ARG A 213 10.48 -9.60 6.56
CA ARG A 213 9.65 -10.68 7.14
C ARG A 213 9.76 -10.72 8.67
N GLY A 214 9.85 -9.54 9.28
CA GLY A 214 9.69 -9.31 10.71
C GLY A 214 8.22 -9.05 11.08
N PRO A 215 7.94 -8.60 12.32
CA PRO A 215 6.57 -8.34 12.78
C PRO A 215 5.85 -7.37 11.84
N GLN A 216 4.62 -7.72 11.47
CA GLN A 216 3.87 -6.98 10.44
C GLN A 216 3.62 -5.51 10.84
N SER A 217 3.34 -5.30 12.12
CA SER A 217 3.09 -4.02 12.77
C SER A 217 4.36 -3.27 13.17
N ALA A 218 5.57 -3.77 12.84
CA ALA A 218 6.83 -3.12 13.17
C ALA A 218 7.47 -2.41 11.97
N GLY A 219 8.25 -1.37 12.26
CA GLY A 219 9.11 -0.66 11.32
C GLY A 219 10.53 -0.56 11.87
N LEU A 220 11.49 -0.31 10.99
CA LEU A 220 12.90 -0.18 11.32
C LEU A 220 13.41 1.19 10.86
N LEU A 221 13.98 1.95 11.78
CA LEU A 221 14.70 3.19 11.50
C LEU A 221 16.20 2.96 11.71
N LEU A 222 17.02 3.42 10.78
CA LEU A 222 18.49 3.38 10.85
C LEU A 222 19.04 4.75 10.47
N GLY A 223 20.05 5.26 11.17
CA GLY A 223 20.64 6.57 10.84
C GLY A 223 21.32 7.28 12.01
N ASP A 224 21.25 8.62 11.98
CA ASP A 224 21.86 9.53 12.96
C ASP A 224 21.35 9.25 14.39
N LYS A 225 22.30 9.06 15.32
CA LYS A 225 21.97 8.66 16.69
C LYS A 225 21.20 9.73 17.45
N LYS A 226 21.52 11.01 17.27
CA LYS A 226 20.89 12.10 18.03
C LYS A 226 19.41 12.23 17.65
N LEU A 227 19.12 12.22 16.35
CA LEU A 227 17.76 12.30 15.84
C LEU A 227 16.96 11.06 16.22
N LEU A 228 17.54 9.85 16.13
CA LEU A 228 16.84 8.63 16.50
C LEU A 228 16.59 8.48 18.01
N MET A 229 17.46 9.00 18.87
CA MET A 229 17.17 9.07 20.31
C MET A 229 16.03 10.06 20.62
N ALA A 230 15.96 11.19 19.92
CA ALA A 230 14.81 12.10 20.00
C ALA A 230 13.52 11.47 19.44
N ALA A 231 13.63 10.60 18.42
CA ALA A 231 12.51 9.82 17.92
C ALA A 231 12.04 8.77 18.94
N TRP A 232 12.96 8.12 19.65
CA TRP A 232 12.63 7.22 20.76
C TRP A 232 11.89 7.94 21.90
N GLN A 233 12.32 9.15 22.27
CA GLN A 233 11.61 10.00 23.22
C GLN A 233 10.16 10.30 22.78
N SER A 234 9.92 10.35 21.46
CA SER A 234 8.60 10.56 20.88
C SER A 234 7.78 9.27 20.73
N SER A 235 8.36 8.11 21.03
CA SER A 235 7.75 6.78 20.91
C SER A 235 7.19 6.28 22.25
N ALA A 236 6.31 5.28 22.20
CA ALA A 236 5.93 4.54 23.40
C ALA A 236 7.17 3.84 24.02
N PRO A 237 7.34 3.85 25.35
CA PRO A 237 6.31 4.08 26.37
C PRO A 237 6.03 5.54 26.75
N HIS A 238 6.84 6.50 26.29
CA HIS A 238 6.75 7.90 26.66
C HIS A 238 5.40 8.53 26.29
N HIS A 239 4.96 9.52 27.07
CA HIS A 239 3.73 10.26 26.80
C HIS A 239 3.90 11.25 25.63
N GLY A 240 2.80 11.52 24.91
CA GLY A 240 2.79 12.42 23.77
C GLY A 240 2.10 11.82 22.55
N ALA A 241 2.12 12.55 21.44
CA ALA A 241 1.36 12.21 20.24
C ALA A 241 1.85 10.94 19.50
N GLY A 242 3.02 10.37 19.82
CA GLY A 242 3.47 9.08 19.28
C GLY A 242 3.11 7.88 20.15
N ARG A 243 2.51 8.09 21.33
CA ARG A 243 2.15 7.03 22.28
C ARG A 243 1.03 6.11 21.80
N ASP A 244 0.21 6.60 20.86
CA ASP A 244 -0.82 5.87 20.13
C ASP A 244 -0.24 4.84 19.14
N ASN A 245 1.04 4.97 18.78
CA ASN A 245 1.77 4.08 17.89
C ASN A 245 2.73 3.17 18.69
N LYS A 246 2.18 2.44 19.67
CA LYS A 246 2.95 1.56 20.53
C LYS A 246 3.52 0.36 19.77
N VAL A 247 4.79 0.06 20.01
CA VAL A 247 5.45 -1.20 19.65
C VAL A 247 5.82 -1.98 20.92
N GLY A 248 5.43 -3.25 20.99
CA GLY A 248 5.66 -4.13 22.14
C GLY A 248 7.10 -4.64 22.24
N LYS A 249 7.50 -5.13 23.43
CA LYS A 249 8.84 -5.74 23.63
C LYS A 249 9.07 -6.93 22.69
N GLU A 250 8.00 -7.68 22.43
CA GLU A 250 7.98 -8.83 21.53
C GLU A 250 8.29 -8.39 20.11
N GLU A 251 7.64 -7.34 19.64
CA GLU A 251 7.83 -6.81 18.29
C GLU A 251 9.22 -6.18 18.13
N GLN A 252 9.74 -5.50 19.17
CA GLN A 252 11.12 -4.98 19.17
C GLN A 252 12.16 -6.11 19.02
N ILE A 253 12.04 -7.16 19.82
CA ILE A 253 12.93 -8.32 19.76
C ILE A 253 12.74 -9.12 18.47
N GLY A 254 11.49 -9.32 18.03
CA GLY A 254 11.17 -9.99 16.78
C GLY A 254 11.72 -9.26 15.56
N MET A 255 11.67 -7.92 15.57
CA MET A 255 12.26 -7.10 14.52
C MET A 255 13.78 -7.22 14.51
N LEU A 256 14.44 -7.16 15.68
CA LEU A 256 15.88 -7.36 15.79
C LEU A 256 16.30 -8.75 15.27
N ALA A 257 15.60 -9.80 15.68
CA ALA A 257 15.85 -11.17 15.22
C ALA A 257 15.66 -11.31 13.70
N ALA A 258 14.68 -10.63 13.11
CA ALA A 258 14.49 -10.62 11.66
C ALA A 258 15.65 -9.93 10.92
N VAL A 259 16.21 -8.85 11.47
CA VAL A 259 17.41 -8.19 10.93
C VAL A 259 18.65 -9.09 11.09
N GLU A 260 18.79 -9.81 12.19
CA GLU A 260 19.87 -10.81 12.33
C GLU A 260 19.72 -11.99 11.36
N ALA A 261 18.49 -12.46 11.13
CA ALA A 261 18.23 -13.49 10.14
C ALA A 261 18.56 -12.98 8.72
N TRP A 262 18.25 -11.72 8.43
CA TRP A 262 18.57 -11.09 7.14
C TRP A 262 20.05 -11.22 6.79
N THR A 263 20.98 -10.97 7.72
CA THR A 263 22.42 -11.07 7.44
C THR A 263 22.92 -12.49 7.18
N LYS A 264 22.13 -13.52 7.52
CA LYS A 264 22.49 -14.94 7.38
C LYS A 264 21.76 -15.63 6.21
N ARG A 265 20.68 -15.03 5.71
CA ARG A 265 19.86 -15.58 4.63
C ARG A 265 20.61 -15.55 3.30
N ASN A 266 20.47 -16.62 2.51
CA ASN A 266 20.99 -16.65 1.16
C ASN A 266 19.96 -16.06 0.19
N HIS A 267 19.95 -14.74 0.05
CA HIS A 267 18.99 -14.02 -0.78
C HIS A 267 19.02 -14.42 -2.26
N ALA A 268 20.21 -14.71 -2.81
CA ALA A 268 20.31 -15.19 -4.19
C ALA A 268 19.62 -16.54 -4.38
N GLN A 269 19.79 -17.46 -3.42
CA GLN A 269 19.08 -18.75 -3.44
C GLN A 269 17.57 -18.59 -3.22
N GLU A 270 17.13 -17.63 -2.40
CA GLU A 270 15.71 -17.30 -2.26
C GLU A 270 15.11 -16.85 -3.61
N GLU A 271 15.78 -15.96 -4.33
CA GLU A 271 15.34 -15.50 -5.67
C GLU A 271 15.28 -16.64 -6.69
N LEU A 272 16.25 -17.55 -6.68
CA LEU A 272 16.22 -18.77 -7.51
C LEU A 272 15.04 -19.68 -7.14
N THR A 273 14.77 -19.85 -5.85
CA THR A 273 13.64 -20.65 -5.35
C THR A 273 12.30 -20.05 -5.82
N TRP A 274 12.13 -18.73 -5.69
CA TRP A 274 10.94 -18.04 -6.15
C TRP A 274 10.77 -18.14 -7.67
N THR A 275 11.85 -18.04 -8.43
CA THR A 275 11.81 -18.24 -9.89
C THR A 275 11.34 -19.66 -10.22
N GLY A 276 11.86 -20.69 -9.56
CA GLY A 276 11.44 -22.09 -9.75
C GLY A 276 9.95 -22.33 -9.44
N TYR A 277 9.39 -21.65 -8.44
CA TYR A 277 7.94 -21.69 -8.17
C TYR A 277 7.14 -21.12 -9.36
N LEU A 278 7.58 -19.99 -9.91
CA LEU A 278 6.93 -19.38 -11.07
C LEU A 278 7.08 -20.23 -12.33
N GLU A 279 8.22 -20.89 -12.54
CA GLU A 279 8.45 -21.82 -13.65
C GLU A 279 7.54 -23.04 -13.56
N THR A 280 7.30 -23.56 -12.35
CA THR A 280 6.35 -24.66 -12.12
C THR A 280 4.94 -24.29 -12.53
N ILE A 281 4.47 -23.10 -12.11
CA ILE A 281 3.16 -22.56 -12.50
C ILE A 281 3.10 -22.34 -14.02
N SER A 282 4.11 -21.67 -14.57
CA SER A 282 4.24 -21.34 -15.98
C SER A 282 4.14 -22.59 -16.87
N LYS A 283 4.92 -23.64 -16.55
CA LYS A 283 4.91 -24.92 -17.27
C LYS A 283 3.53 -25.57 -17.25
N ARG A 284 2.84 -25.54 -16.11
CA ARG A 284 1.51 -26.15 -15.97
C ARG A 284 0.46 -25.46 -16.84
N VAL A 285 0.40 -24.14 -16.80
CA VAL A 285 -0.64 -23.36 -17.51
C VAL A 285 -0.37 -23.22 -19.01
N SER A 286 0.90 -23.29 -19.43
CA SER A 286 1.29 -23.22 -20.85
C SER A 286 0.82 -24.44 -21.66
N ALA A 287 0.37 -25.51 -21.01
CA ALA A 287 -0.27 -26.63 -21.69
C ALA A 287 -1.67 -26.28 -22.26
N ILE A 288 -2.27 -25.16 -21.84
CA ILE A 288 -3.57 -24.70 -22.32
C ILE A 288 -3.37 -23.88 -23.60
N SER A 289 -3.99 -24.32 -24.70
CA SER A 289 -3.95 -23.59 -25.97
C SER A 289 -4.52 -22.18 -25.81
N GLY A 290 -3.77 -21.17 -26.27
CA GLY A 290 -4.16 -19.76 -26.18
C GLY A 290 -3.73 -19.03 -24.90
N VAL A 291 -3.06 -19.72 -23.97
CA VAL A 291 -2.41 -19.10 -22.80
C VAL A 291 -0.93 -18.83 -23.10
N THR A 292 -0.45 -17.65 -22.74
CA THR A 292 0.97 -17.29 -22.79
C THR A 292 1.48 -16.86 -21.41
N THR A 293 2.78 -17.06 -21.17
CA THR A 293 3.40 -16.79 -19.87
C THR A 293 4.71 -16.03 -20.04
N SER A 294 5.00 -15.09 -19.15
CA SER A 294 6.27 -14.37 -19.10
C SER A 294 6.72 -14.17 -17.66
N ILE A 295 7.95 -14.55 -17.34
CA ILE A 295 8.58 -14.29 -16.04
C ILE A 295 9.51 -13.08 -16.19
N ARG A 296 9.29 -12.06 -15.35
CA ARG A 296 10.18 -10.90 -15.24
C ARG A 296 10.98 -11.00 -13.95
N GLN A 297 12.31 -10.91 -14.06
CA GLN A 297 13.22 -10.82 -12.92
C GLN A 297 13.23 -9.38 -12.35
N PRO A 298 13.39 -9.21 -11.02
CA PRO A 298 13.35 -7.89 -10.41
C PRO A 298 14.63 -7.10 -10.69
N THR A 299 14.49 -5.79 -10.85
CA THR A 299 15.60 -4.83 -10.90
C THR A 299 15.48 -3.87 -9.71
N GLY A 300 16.61 -3.46 -9.14
CA GLY A 300 16.61 -2.57 -7.97
C GLY A 300 16.16 -3.24 -6.66
N LEU A 301 15.75 -2.41 -5.71
CA LEU A 301 15.44 -2.81 -4.33
C LEU A 301 13.93 -2.87 -4.03
N ASP A 302 13.11 -2.06 -4.69
CA ASP A 302 11.67 -1.96 -4.42
C ASP A 302 10.93 -3.25 -4.77
N ASN A 303 10.15 -3.77 -3.83
CA ASN A 303 9.33 -4.98 -3.96
C ASN A 303 10.07 -6.09 -4.73
N ARG A 304 11.34 -6.33 -4.39
CA ARG A 304 12.26 -7.17 -5.15
C ARG A 304 11.82 -8.65 -5.15
N THR A 305 11.08 -9.05 -6.18
CA THR A 305 10.64 -10.43 -6.44
C THR A 305 10.50 -10.68 -7.94
N PRO A 306 10.78 -11.91 -8.43
CA PRO A 306 10.33 -12.27 -9.77
C PRO A 306 8.80 -12.27 -9.82
N THR A 307 8.26 -11.97 -11.00
CA THR A 307 6.82 -11.90 -11.24
C THR A 307 6.47 -12.66 -12.51
N LEU A 308 5.47 -13.54 -12.45
CA LEU A 308 4.89 -14.23 -13.59
C LEU A 308 3.65 -13.49 -14.06
N THR A 309 3.57 -13.20 -15.35
CA THR A 309 2.35 -12.76 -16.04
C THR A 309 1.81 -13.91 -16.87
N ILE A 310 0.52 -14.24 -16.69
CA ILE A 310 -0.21 -15.26 -17.45
C ILE A 310 -1.29 -14.54 -18.24
N SER A 311 -1.25 -14.61 -19.57
CA SER A 311 -2.11 -13.84 -20.46
C SER A 311 -2.93 -14.74 -21.39
N TRP A 312 -4.13 -14.29 -21.74
CA TRP A 312 -5.02 -14.97 -22.68
C TRP A 312 -5.99 -13.98 -23.34
N ASP A 313 -6.67 -14.44 -24.39
CA ASP A 313 -7.74 -13.70 -25.06
C ASP A 313 -9.06 -13.87 -24.29
N PRO A 314 -9.62 -12.81 -23.68
CA PRO A 314 -10.84 -12.91 -22.88
C PRO A 314 -12.06 -13.35 -23.68
N ALA A 315 -12.11 -13.13 -25.01
CA ALA A 315 -13.21 -13.57 -25.86
C ALA A 315 -13.17 -15.09 -26.13
N LYS A 316 -11.98 -15.70 -26.18
CA LYS A 316 -11.83 -17.15 -26.34
C LYS A 316 -12.09 -17.92 -25.05
N PHE A 317 -11.78 -17.32 -23.90
CA PHE A 317 -11.92 -17.94 -22.58
C PHE A 317 -13.21 -17.55 -21.86
N ASN A 318 -13.96 -16.58 -22.39
CA ASN A 318 -15.14 -15.97 -21.76
C ASN A 318 -14.88 -15.55 -20.30
N ALA A 319 -13.69 -14.99 -20.05
CA ALA A 319 -13.27 -14.51 -18.73
C ALA A 319 -12.18 -13.46 -18.86
N SER A 320 -12.34 -12.36 -18.14
CA SER A 320 -11.27 -11.37 -17.91
C SER A 320 -10.31 -11.84 -16.80
N GLY A 321 -9.16 -11.19 -16.70
CA GLY A 321 -8.24 -11.34 -15.57
C GLY A 321 -8.91 -11.01 -14.23
N GLN A 322 -9.83 -10.05 -14.22
CA GLN A 322 -10.60 -9.69 -13.01
C GLN A 322 -11.57 -10.80 -12.60
N ASP A 323 -12.25 -11.44 -13.56
CA ASP A 323 -13.10 -12.60 -13.28
C ASP A 323 -12.28 -13.75 -12.72
N MET A 324 -11.10 -13.98 -13.28
CA MET A 324 -10.16 -15.00 -12.83
C MET A 324 -9.66 -14.73 -11.40
N ALA A 325 -9.20 -13.51 -11.11
CA ALA A 325 -8.77 -13.11 -9.78
C ALA A 325 -9.90 -13.21 -8.75
N THR A 326 -11.13 -12.84 -9.13
CA THR A 326 -12.32 -12.97 -8.28
C THR A 326 -12.64 -14.42 -7.99
N TYR A 327 -12.66 -15.29 -9.00
CA TYR A 327 -12.90 -16.71 -8.83
C TYR A 327 -11.86 -17.37 -7.92
N LEU A 328 -10.57 -17.08 -8.15
CA LEU A 328 -9.46 -17.65 -7.39
C LEU A 328 -9.42 -17.16 -5.93
N SER A 329 -9.82 -15.92 -5.67
CA SER A 329 -9.87 -15.35 -4.31
C SER A 329 -11.11 -15.76 -3.51
N THR A 330 -12.19 -16.17 -4.16
CA THR A 330 -13.47 -16.50 -3.50
C THR A 330 -13.71 -18.01 -3.34
N THR A 331 -13.07 -18.85 -4.16
CA THR A 331 -13.20 -20.31 -4.09
C THR A 331 -11.97 -20.96 -3.44
N LYS A 332 -12.11 -22.17 -2.86
CA LYS A 332 -11.03 -22.83 -2.08
C LYS A 332 -10.16 -23.78 -2.94
N PRO A 333 -8.85 -23.88 -2.67
CA PRO A 333 -8.03 -22.97 -1.86
C PRO A 333 -8.02 -21.55 -2.45
N ARG A 334 -8.11 -20.54 -1.57
CA ARG A 334 -8.15 -19.13 -1.98
C ARG A 334 -6.76 -18.67 -2.38
N ILE A 335 -6.66 -17.94 -3.49
CA ILE A 335 -5.41 -17.36 -3.98
C ILE A 335 -5.63 -15.86 -4.19
N ALA A 336 -4.81 -15.04 -3.54
CA ALA A 336 -4.78 -13.60 -3.78
C ALA A 336 -3.70 -13.28 -4.80
N LEU A 337 -4.09 -12.66 -5.92
CA LEU A 337 -3.19 -12.26 -7.00
C LEU A 337 -3.71 -10.99 -7.68
N SER A 338 -2.88 -10.39 -8.54
CA SER A 338 -3.25 -9.19 -9.29
C SER A 338 -3.82 -9.56 -10.67
N ALA A 339 -4.73 -8.75 -11.19
CA ALA A 339 -5.22 -8.84 -12.57
C ALA A 339 -4.73 -7.65 -13.40
N GLY A 340 -4.50 -7.85 -14.69
CA GLY A 340 -4.11 -6.81 -15.66
C GLY A 340 -4.78 -7.03 -17.02
N GLY A 341 -4.68 -6.05 -17.92
CA GLY A 341 -5.12 -6.17 -19.33
C GLY A 341 -6.63 -6.31 -19.56
N GLY A 342 -7.14 -5.64 -20.60
CA GLY A 342 -8.54 -5.72 -21.04
C GLY A 342 -9.52 -4.82 -20.25
N ARG A 343 -9.60 -3.53 -20.62
CA ARG A 343 -10.85 -2.77 -20.39
C ARG A 343 -11.90 -3.32 -21.37
N ARG A 344 -13.15 -3.52 -20.93
CA ARG A 344 -14.28 -3.66 -21.88
C ARG A 344 -14.24 -2.46 -22.84
N GLY A 345 -14.01 -2.70 -24.14
CA GLY A 345 -13.97 -1.67 -25.18
C GLY A 345 -12.60 -1.30 -25.78
N ALA A 346 -11.52 -2.06 -25.55
CA ALA A 346 -10.22 -1.81 -26.21
C ALA A 346 -10.12 -2.44 -27.63
N PRO A 347 -9.28 -1.89 -28.55
CA PRO A 347 -9.11 -2.38 -29.92
C PRO A 347 -8.58 -3.81 -30.02
N ALA A 348 -9.05 -4.57 -31.03
CA ALA A 348 -8.85 -6.02 -31.16
C ALA A 348 -7.40 -6.52 -31.21
N SER A 349 -6.42 -5.70 -31.62
CA SER A 349 -5.03 -6.14 -31.84
C SER A 349 -4.15 -6.18 -30.58
N GLU A 350 -4.62 -5.67 -29.44
CA GLU A 350 -3.90 -5.67 -28.14
C GLU A 350 -4.70 -6.32 -26.99
N ASN A 351 -5.80 -7.02 -27.32
CA ASN A 351 -6.84 -7.45 -26.36
C ASN A 351 -6.49 -8.67 -25.50
N LEU A 352 -5.28 -8.76 -24.95
CA LEU A 352 -4.98 -9.76 -23.92
C LEU A 352 -5.39 -9.22 -22.54
N THR A 353 -5.97 -10.12 -21.74
CA THR A 353 -6.10 -9.94 -20.30
C THR A 353 -5.09 -10.83 -19.59
N SER A 354 -4.83 -10.58 -18.31
CA SER A 354 -3.84 -11.32 -17.55
C SER A 354 -4.12 -11.40 -16.06
N ILE A 355 -3.49 -12.38 -15.43
CA ILE A 355 -3.22 -12.39 -13.99
C ILE A 355 -1.71 -12.38 -13.75
N SER A 356 -1.32 -11.87 -12.59
CA SER A 356 0.08 -11.75 -12.19
C SER A 356 0.33 -12.37 -10.83
N VAL A 357 1.38 -13.19 -10.75
CA VAL A 357 1.79 -13.96 -9.57
C VAL A 357 3.16 -13.48 -9.10
N ALA A 358 3.23 -12.98 -7.87
CA ALA A 358 4.46 -12.68 -7.15
C ALA A 358 4.81 -13.83 -6.20
N ALA A 359 6.07 -14.28 -6.20
CA ALA A 359 6.47 -15.52 -5.53
C ALA A 359 7.05 -15.35 -4.12
N PHE A 360 7.61 -14.20 -3.78
CA PHE A 360 8.32 -13.98 -2.51
C PHE A 360 7.51 -14.18 -1.21
N MET A 361 6.18 -14.27 -1.29
CA MET A 361 5.30 -14.55 -0.14
C MET A 361 4.73 -15.99 -0.13
N MET A 362 5.01 -16.77 -1.17
CA MET A 362 4.59 -18.16 -1.27
C MET A 362 5.38 -19.04 -0.30
N GLN A 363 4.72 -20.05 0.27
CA GLN A 363 5.33 -21.07 1.11
C GLN A 363 5.70 -22.31 0.27
N PRO A 364 6.62 -23.17 0.75
CA PRO A 364 6.94 -24.42 0.06
C PRO A 364 5.69 -25.26 -0.25
N GLY A 365 5.49 -25.58 -1.52
CA GLY A 365 4.33 -26.36 -2.01
C GLY A 365 3.15 -25.53 -2.52
N ASP A 366 3.11 -24.22 -2.23
CA ASP A 366 2.06 -23.33 -2.75
C ASP A 366 2.09 -23.28 -4.28
N ASP A 367 3.28 -23.38 -4.88
CA ASP A 367 3.50 -23.39 -6.34
C ASP A 367 2.65 -24.44 -7.06
N LYS A 368 2.57 -25.65 -6.52
CA LYS A 368 1.78 -26.75 -7.09
C LYS A 368 0.29 -26.48 -6.97
N ILE A 369 -0.17 -26.02 -5.80
CA ILE A 369 -1.58 -25.71 -5.55
C ILE A 369 -2.03 -24.58 -6.47
N VAL A 370 -1.22 -23.52 -6.57
CA VAL A 370 -1.48 -22.36 -7.42
C VAL A 370 -1.50 -22.77 -8.90
N ALA A 371 -0.53 -23.56 -9.33
CA ALA A 371 -0.44 -24.08 -10.70
C ALA A 371 -1.72 -24.83 -11.10
N ASP A 372 -2.17 -25.78 -10.29
CA ASP A 372 -3.37 -26.56 -10.57
C ASP A 372 -4.64 -25.72 -10.50
N ARG A 373 -4.73 -24.79 -9.54
CA ARG A 373 -5.91 -23.91 -9.39
C ARG A 373 -6.06 -22.98 -10.57
N ILE A 374 -4.97 -22.35 -11.03
CA ILE A 374 -4.99 -21.50 -12.22
C ILE A 374 -5.29 -22.33 -13.46
N PHE A 375 -4.65 -23.49 -13.64
CA PHE A 375 -4.90 -24.37 -14.77
C PHE A 375 -6.37 -24.81 -14.86
N ASN A 376 -6.93 -25.27 -13.75
CA ASN A 376 -8.33 -25.69 -13.69
C ASN A 376 -9.25 -24.51 -13.99
N ALA A 377 -8.98 -23.34 -13.42
CA ALA A 377 -9.78 -22.15 -13.66
C ALA A 377 -9.72 -21.72 -15.13
N LEU A 378 -8.55 -21.73 -15.79
CA LEU A 378 -8.44 -21.39 -17.21
C LEU A 378 -9.04 -22.46 -18.13
N SER A 379 -9.04 -23.73 -17.70
CA SER A 379 -9.60 -24.85 -18.47
C SER A 379 -11.12 -25.00 -18.32
N MET A 380 -11.76 -24.29 -17.39
CA MET A 380 -13.21 -24.29 -17.22
C MET A 380 -13.91 -23.72 -18.45
N LYS A 381 -14.82 -24.50 -19.04
CA LYS A 381 -15.77 -23.99 -20.03
C LYS A 381 -16.71 -23.00 -19.36
N ARG A 382 -16.71 -21.77 -19.85
CA ARG A 382 -17.60 -20.70 -19.42
C ARG A 382 -18.60 -20.37 -20.52
N PRO A 383 -19.85 -20.05 -20.17
CA PRO A 383 -20.78 -19.51 -21.15
C PRO A 383 -20.21 -18.21 -21.74
N ALA A 384 -20.61 -17.88 -22.95
CA ALA A 384 -20.27 -16.59 -23.55
C ALA A 384 -20.65 -15.46 -22.59
N ILE A 385 -19.80 -14.44 -22.49
CA ILE A 385 -20.14 -13.24 -21.73
C ILE A 385 -21.38 -12.63 -22.40
N PRO A 386 -22.54 -12.57 -21.72
CA PRO A 386 -23.75 -12.07 -22.35
C PRO A 386 -23.56 -10.61 -22.75
N GLU A 387 -24.13 -10.23 -23.90
CA GLU A 387 -24.25 -8.83 -24.26
C GLU A 387 -25.08 -8.09 -23.21
N MET A 388 -24.76 -6.83 -22.97
CA MET A 388 -25.55 -6.00 -22.07
C MET A 388 -26.97 -5.87 -22.65
N LYS A 389 -27.97 -6.09 -21.81
CA LYS A 389 -29.37 -5.87 -22.17
C LYS A 389 -29.58 -4.39 -22.46
N ALA A 390 -30.46 -4.08 -23.39
CA ALA A 390 -30.83 -2.69 -23.70
C ALA A 390 -31.19 -1.92 -22.41
N PRO A 391 -30.74 -0.65 -22.28
CA PRO A 391 -31.04 0.17 -21.11
C PRO A 391 -32.54 0.23 -20.81
N SER A 392 -32.92 -0.04 -19.56
CA SER A 392 -34.32 0.07 -19.12
C SER A 392 -34.77 1.52 -18.85
N ALA A 393 -33.84 2.48 -18.84
CA ALA A 393 -34.11 3.88 -18.58
C ALA A 393 -33.07 4.83 -19.24
N ASP A 394 -33.48 6.06 -19.52
CA ASP A 394 -32.59 7.20 -19.82
C ASP A 394 -32.15 7.86 -18.50
N LEU A 395 -30.86 7.73 -18.20
CA LEU A 395 -30.24 8.19 -16.98
C LEU A 395 -29.70 9.61 -17.08
N LYS A 396 -29.73 10.25 -18.26
CA LYS A 396 -29.24 11.63 -18.42
C LYS A 396 -29.94 12.59 -17.46
N GLY A 397 -29.18 13.58 -17.01
CA GLY A 397 -29.62 14.62 -16.10
C GLY A 397 -29.00 14.50 -14.72
N ARG A 398 -29.55 15.29 -13.80
CA ARG A 398 -29.04 15.41 -12.43
C ARG A 398 -29.74 14.40 -11.51
N TRP A 399 -28.96 13.80 -10.62
CA TRP A 399 -29.43 12.90 -9.58
C TRP A 399 -28.94 13.38 -8.22
N ASP A 400 -29.85 13.55 -7.28
CA ASP A 400 -29.50 13.78 -5.89
C ASP A 400 -29.21 12.43 -5.23
N VAL A 401 -27.98 12.26 -4.76
CA VAL A 401 -27.46 10.99 -4.23
C VAL A 401 -27.30 11.10 -2.72
N THR A 402 -27.75 10.08 -2.01
CA THR A 402 -27.53 9.94 -0.57
C THR A 402 -26.68 8.70 -0.35
N ILE A 403 -25.55 8.86 0.34
CA ILE A 403 -24.65 7.76 0.71
C ILE A 403 -24.77 7.52 2.21
N GLU A 404 -25.05 6.29 2.59
CA GLU A 404 -25.14 5.85 3.98
C GLU A 404 -23.85 5.13 4.38
N TYR A 405 -23.04 5.80 5.20
CA TYR A 405 -21.93 5.18 5.93
C TYR A 405 -22.43 4.67 7.29
N PHE A 406 -21.58 3.97 8.04
CA PHE A 406 -21.99 3.32 9.30
C PHE A 406 -22.55 4.27 10.37
N ASN A 407 -22.13 5.53 10.38
CA ASN A 407 -22.56 6.53 11.37
C ASN A 407 -22.70 7.94 10.77
N GLU A 408 -22.89 8.03 9.45
CA GLU A 408 -22.98 9.30 8.73
C GLU A 408 -23.75 9.12 7.43
N VAL A 409 -24.47 10.18 7.02
CA VAL A 409 -25.21 10.22 5.77
C VAL A 409 -24.75 11.43 4.96
N SER A 410 -24.09 11.17 3.84
CA SER A 410 -23.51 12.22 2.99
C SER A 410 -24.38 12.49 1.76
N LYS A 411 -24.51 13.77 1.40
CA LYS A 411 -25.24 14.23 0.21
C LYS A 411 -24.28 14.47 -0.95
N HIS A 412 -24.50 13.73 -2.02
CA HIS A 412 -23.71 13.75 -3.24
C HIS A 412 -24.62 14.10 -4.43
N THR A 413 -24.03 14.32 -5.60
CA THR A 413 -24.78 14.56 -6.85
C THR A 413 -24.11 13.84 -8.01
N PHE A 414 -24.90 13.16 -8.84
CA PHE A 414 -24.46 12.78 -10.18
C PHE A 414 -25.03 13.75 -11.20
N SER A 415 -24.22 14.17 -12.16
CA SER A 415 -24.67 14.85 -13.38
C SER A 415 -24.29 13.96 -14.55
N ILE A 416 -25.25 13.19 -15.07
CA ILE A 416 -25.03 12.31 -16.21
C ILE A 416 -25.27 13.11 -17.48
N GLU A 417 -24.20 13.40 -18.20
CA GLU A 417 -24.18 14.31 -19.35
C GLU A 417 -24.34 13.55 -20.66
N GLN A 418 -23.81 12.32 -20.72
CA GLN A 418 -23.83 11.48 -21.91
C GLN A 418 -24.33 10.08 -21.57
N GLN A 419 -25.23 9.57 -22.41
CA GLN A 419 -25.62 8.17 -22.45
C GLN A 419 -25.62 7.70 -23.91
N ASP A 420 -24.67 6.85 -24.25
CA ASP A 420 -24.58 6.18 -25.56
C ASP A 420 -24.92 4.71 -25.39
N SER A 421 -26.18 4.37 -25.67
CA SER A 421 -26.78 3.07 -25.34
C SER A 421 -26.53 2.71 -23.86
N ASN A 422 -25.72 1.69 -23.60
CA ASN A 422 -25.38 1.18 -22.28
C ASN A 422 -24.28 1.97 -21.56
N TRP A 423 -23.61 2.92 -22.20
CA TRP A 423 -22.43 3.61 -21.67
C TRP A 423 -22.74 5.03 -21.19
N LEU A 424 -22.19 5.41 -20.04
CA LEU A 424 -22.53 6.64 -19.33
C LEU A 424 -21.27 7.44 -19.01
N LYS A 425 -21.34 8.76 -19.17
CA LYS A 425 -20.31 9.72 -18.72
C LYS A 425 -20.93 10.96 -18.09
N GLY A 426 -20.20 11.56 -17.15
CA GLY A 426 -20.58 12.81 -16.51
C GLY A 426 -19.70 13.13 -15.31
N SER A 427 -20.29 13.76 -14.30
CA SER A 427 -19.59 14.15 -13.07
C SER A 427 -20.27 13.64 -11.80
N HIS A 428 -19.46 13.45 -10.76
CA HIS A 428 -19.87 13.07 -9.42
C HIS A 428 -19.33 14.10 -8.42
N LYS A 429 -20.24 14.92 -7.89
CA LYS A 429 -19.95 15.82 -6.78
C LYS A 429 -20.05 15.04 -5.47
N SER A 430 -18.90 14.81 -4.86
CA SER A 430 -18.77 14.23 -3.52
C SER A 430 -18.84 15.30 -2.43
N ALA A 431 -18.65 14.91 -1.17
CA ALA A 431 -18.64 15.82 -0.03
C ALA A 431 -17.70 17.03 -0.20
N PHE A 432 -16.52 16.83 -0.81
CA PHE A 432 -15.47 17.87 -0.87
C PHE A 432 -14.97 18.18 -2.29
N THR A 433 -15.22 17.30 -3.26
CA THR A 433 -14.65 17.39 -4.61
C THR A 433 -15.68 17.07 -5.68
N THR A 434 -15.49 17.64 -6.87
CA THR A 434 -16.20 17.20 -8.09
C THR A 434 -15.27 16.34 -8.91
N ASN A 435 -15.73 15.16 -9.28
CA ASN A 435 -14.92 14.12 -9.92
C ASN A 435 -15.57 13.69 -11.23
N GLU A 436 -14.78 13.11 -12.13
CA GLU A 436 -15.31 12.41 -13.29
C GLU A 436 -16.14 11.18 -12.84
N LEU A 437 -17.17 10.89 -13.63
CA LEU A 437 -18.04 9.74 -13.46
C LEU A 437 -18.15 9.02 -14.80
N GLU A 438 -17.82 7.73 -14.80
CA GLU A 438 -18.07 6.84 -15.93
C GLU A 438 -18.91 5.67 -15.46
N GLY A 439 -19.75 5.11 -16.32
CA GLY A 439 -20.58 3.98 -15.92
C GLY A 439 -21.21 3.20 -17.06
N THR A 440 -21.95 2.18 -16.67
CA THR A 440 -22.75 1.35 -17.58
C THR A 440 -24.11 1.06 -16.98
N ILE A 441 -25.11 0.91 -17.84
CA ILE A 441 -26.42 0.31 -17.52
C ILE A 441 -26.60 -0.97 -18.33
N ASP A 442 -27.01 -2.07 -17.70
CA ASP A 442 -27.33 -3.36 -18.32
C ASP A 442 -28.74 -3.78 -17.90
N GLY A 443 -29.72 -3.58 -18.78
CA GLY A 443 -31.13 -3.63 -18.40
C GLY A 443 -31.42 -2.57 -17.34
N ASN A 444 -31.64 -2.98 -16.09
CA ASN A 444 -31.81 -2.08 -14.94
C ASN A 444 -30.62 -2.07 -13.97
N ALA A 445 -29.59 -2.89 -14.18
CA ALA A 445 -28.39 -2.88 -13.34
C ALA A 445 -27.49 -1.72 -13.75
N VAL A 446 -26.99 -0.97 -12.76
CA VAL A 446 -26.08 0.17 -12.98
C VAL A 446 -24.77 -0.05 -12.27
N ILE A 447 -23.67 0.30 -12.95
CA ILE A 447 -22.35 0.41 -12.35
C ILE A 447 -21.79 1.78 -12.68
N PHE A 448 -21.40 2.55 -11.66
CA PHE A 448 -20.69 3.82 -11.84
C PHE A 448 -19.33 3.77 -11.15
N ARG A 449 -18.35 4.45 -11.74
CA ARG A 449 -17.00 4.60 -11.22
C ARG A 449 -16.65 6.07 -11.15
N SER A 450 -16.14 6.46 -10.00
CA SER A 450 -15.59 7.79 -9.74
C SER A 450 -14.48 7.68 -8.72
N ALA A 451 -13.69 8.74 -8.52
CA ALA A 451 -12.62 8.74 -7.55
C ALA A 451 -12.40 10.16 -7.03
N SER A 452 -12.51 10.35 -5.71
CA SER A 452 -12.08 11.59 -5.07
C SER A 452 -10.57 11.56 -4.93
N ARG A 453 -9.89 12.33 -5.77
CA ARG A 453 -8.43 12.41 -5.81
C ARG A 453 -7.94 13.66 -5.12
N MET A 454 -7.00 13.50 -4.21
CA MET A 454 -6.23 14.56 -3.61
C MET A 454 -4.75 14.27 -3.87
N LEU A 455 -3.88 15.27 -3.69
CA LEU A 455 -2.45 14.97 -3.70
C LEU A 455 -2.17 13.93 -2.62
N ALA A 456 -1.43 12.87 -2.95
CA ALA A 456 -1.13 11.71 -2.10
C ALA A 456 -2.30 10.76 -1.77
N ASP A 457 -3.57 11.15 -1.94
CA ASP A 457 -4.72 10.37 -1.46
C ASP A 457 -5.76 10.08 -2.56
N ASN A 458 -6.41 8.93 -2.48
CA ASN A 458 -7.46 8.52 -3.42
C ASN A 458 -8.55 7.72 -2.72
N VAL A 459 -9.80 8.18 -2.85
CA VAL A 459 -10.99 7.43 -2.42
C VAL A 459 -11.75 7.00 -3.67
N PRO A 460 -11.60 5.74 -4.11
CA PRO A 460 -12.35 5.24 -5.26
C PRO A 460 -13.80 4.97 -4.85
N PHE A 461 -14.73 5.21 -5.77
CA PHE A 461 -16.15 4.87 -5.62
C PHE A 461 -16.54 3.95 -6.77
N THR A 462 -16.90 2.71 -6.47
CA THR A 462 -17.57 1.82 -7.42
C THR A 462 -18.99 1.58 -6.94
N PHE A 463 -19.93 2.33 -7.51
CA PHE A 463 -21.36 2.17 -7.26
C PHE A 463 -21.85 0.96 -8.05
N SER A 464 -22.63 0.08 -7.42
CA SER A 464 -23.25 -1.07 -8.07
C SER A 464 -24.66 -1.25 -7.51
N GLY A 465 -25.66 -1.18 -8.37
CA GLY A 465 -27.06 -1.12 -7.95
C GLY A 465 -28.03 -1.34 -9.09
N THR A 466 -29.28 -0.95 -8.85
CA THR A 466 -30.35 -1.01 -9.85
C THR A 466 -31.10 0.31 -9.96
N VAL A 467 -31.56 0.65 -11.15
CA VAL A 467 -32.48 1.76 -11.42
C VAL A 467 -33.91 1.27 -11.55
N ASN A 468 -34.87 2.05 -11.04
CA ASN A 468 -36.29 1.86 -11.24
C ASN A 468 -36.96 3.24 -11.40
N GLY A 469 -37.33 3.58 -12.64
CA GLY A 469 -37.82 4.91 -13.00
C GLY A 469 -36.82 6.00 -12.61
N ASP A 470 -37.28 6.95 -11.79
CA ASP A 470 -36.50 8.09 -11.32
C ASP A 470 -35.71 7.82 -10.03
N THR A 471 -35.50 6.55 -9.67
CA THR A 471 -34.77 6.16 -8.46
C THR A 471 -33.69 5.13 -8.73
N MET A 472 -32.58 5.22 -8.01
CA MET A 472 -31.54 4.18 -7.96
C MET A 472 -31.19 3.82 -6.53
N SER A 473 -30.74 2.59 -6.31
CA SER A 473 -30.13 2.20 -5.05
C SER A 473 -29.13 1.07 -5.23
N GLY A 474 -28.20 0.93 -4.30
CA GLY A 474 -27.22 -0.15 -4.33
C GLY A 474 -26.13 0.00 -3.28
N ASN A 475 -25.00 -0.67 -3.54
CA ASN A 475 -23.81 -0.63 -2.71
C ASN A 475 -22.71 0.18 -3.38
N ILE A 476 -21.77 0.67 -2.57
CA ILE A 476 -20.53 1.28 -3.02
C ILE A 476 -19.38 0.44 -2.49
N HIS A 477 -18.49 0.04 -3.39
CA HIS A 477 -17.19 -0.49 -3.04
C HIS A 477 -16.13 0.61 -3.13
N HIS A 478 -15.39 0.81 -2.03
CA HIS A 478 -14.43 1.90 -1.88
C HIS A 478 -12.97 1.44 -1.99
N GLY A 479 -12.70 0.32 -2.67
CA GLY A 479 -11.36 -0.25 -2.71
C GLY A 479 -10.98 -0.87 -1.37
N GLU A 480 -9.96 -0.32 -0.69
CA GLU A 480 -9.50 -0.83 0.61
C GLU A 480 -10.31 -0.30 1.81
N TYR A 481 -11.25 0.63 1.59
CA TYR A 481 -12.18 1.08 2.62
C TYR A 481 -13.44 0.18 2.69
N LEU A 482 -14.16 0.25 3.82
CA LEU A 482 -15.41 -0.49 4.02
C LEU A 482 -16.48 -0.06 3.00
N THR A 483 -17.37 -0.99 2.66
CA THR A 483 -18.48 -0.73 1.75
C THR A 483 -19.52 0.21 2.39
N SER A 484 -20.23 0.96 1.56
CA SER A 484 -21.37 1.78 1.98
C SER A 484 -22.58 1.53 1.07
N LYS A 485 -23.74 2.10 1.40
CA LYS A 485 -24.95 2.03 0.55
C LYS A 485 -25.24 3.38 -0.08
N PHE A 486 -25.93 3.37 -1.22
CA PHE A 486 -26.43 4.61 -1.83
C PHE A 486 -27.87 4.49 -2.26
N THR A 487 -28.56 5.62 -2.23
CA THR A 487 -29.82 5.86 -2.92
C THR A 487 -29.67 7.11 -3.79
N ALA A 488 -30.38 7.19 -4.91
CA ALA A 488 -30.38 8.39 -5.75
C ALA A 488 -31.78 8.65 -6.30
N LYS A 489 -32.14 9.94 -6.46
CA LYS A 489 -33.39 10.38 -7.07
C LYS A 489 -33.11 11.35 -8.21
N LYS A 490 -33.73 11.14 -9.36
CA LYS A 490 -33.62 12.02 -10.51
C LYS A 490 -34.27 13.37 -10.21
N VAL A 491 -33.57 14.45 -10.52
CA VAL A 491 -34.10 15.81 -10.39
C VAL A 491 -34.90 16.12 -11.64
N ILE A 492 -36.22 16.17 -11.50
CA ILE A 492 -37.12 16.61 -12.57
C ILE A 492 -37.14 18.13 -12.55
N GLN A 493 -36.50 18.78 -13.52
CA GLN A 493 -36.67 20.22 -13.68
C GLN A 493 -38.13 20.49 -14.11
N PRO A 494 -38.84 21.43 -13.48
CA PRO A 494 -40.13 21.86 -14.00
C PRO A 494 -39.92 22.42 -15.40
N SER A 495 -40.70 21.92 -16.37
CA SER A 495 -40.75 22.50 -17.72
C SER A 495 -41.00 24.00 -17.59
N SER A 496 -40.08 24.83 -18.08
CA SER A 496 -40.28 26.26 -18.20
C SER A 496 -41.62 26.50 -18.91
N ARG A 497 -42.58 27.07 -18.19
CA ARG A 497 -43.87 27.48 -18.73
C ARG A 497 -43.70 28.63 -19.71
#